data_AF-A0A835Y657-F1
#
_entry.id   AF-A0A835Y657-F1
#
_cell.length_a   1.000
_cell.length_b   1.000
_cell.length_c   1.000
_cell.angle_alpha   90.00
_cell.angle_beta   90.00
_cell.angle_gamma   90.00
#
_symmetry.space_group_name_H-M   'P 1'
#
loop_
_entity.id
_entity.type
_entity.pdbx_description
1 polymer ?
#
loop_
_entity_poly.entity_id
_entity_poly.type
_entity_poly.pdbx_seq_one_letter_code
_entity_poly.pdbx_strand_id
1 'polypeptide(L)'
;MGYGGYVSAKLPPPKPSDVEAAMLAVKSVEAVEMIHKLVYNAAVQPKEDKFRRVRLSNPKVKQVLGDVPHALEAMAALGWTPEEAEGDSFLVIPTGKFMSMQQVRVVEAARDKLHKENKDQTRHGLVSLLA
;
A
#
# COMPACT_ATOMS: atom_id res chain seq x y z
N MET A 1 -6.40 48.18 19.35
CA MET A 1 -6.62 47.67 17.99
C MET A 1 -5.42 46.78 17.63
N GLY A 2 -5.53 45.47 17.75
CA GLY A 2 -4.42 44.56 17.50
C GLY A 2 -4.93 43.31 16.81
N TYR A 3 -4.87 43.30 15.48
CA TYR A 3 -5.04 42.06 14.71
C TYR A 3 -3.65 41.47 14.50
N GLY A 4 -3.21 40.69 15.48
CA GLY A 4 -2.06 39.81 15.33
C GLY A 4 -2.38 38.75 14.28
N GLY A 5 -1.54 38.68 13.24
CA GLY A 5 -1.68 37.73 12.16
C GLY A 5 -1.77 36.30 12.69
N TYR A 6 -2.75 35.56 12.19
CA TYR A 6 -2.82 34.12 12.36
C TYR A 6 -1.57 33.50 11.72
N VAL A 7 -0.58 33.16 12.56
CA VAL A 7 0.48 32.24 12.16
C VAL A 7 -0.19 30.87 12.09
N SER A 8 -0.37 30.37 10.85
CA SER A 8 -0.84 29.02 10.59
C SER A 8 -0.01 28.05 11.43
N ALA A 9 -0.66 27.46 12.44
CA ALA A 9 -0.02 26.48 13.30
C ALA A 9 0.48 25.35 12.40
N LYS A 10 1.80 25.22 12.28
CA LYS A 10 2.45 24.03 11.71
C LYS A 10 2.09 22.87 12.65
N LEU A 11 0.96 22.24 12.36
CA LEU A 11 0.58 20.96 12.95
C LEU A 11 1.78 20.03 12.78
N PRO A 12 2.23 19.33 13.85
CA PRO A 12 3.20 18.27 13.70
C PRO A 12 2.67 17.30 12.64
N PRO A 13 3.52 16.71 11.78
CA PRO A 13 3.05 15.80 10.74
C PRO A 13 2.14 14.78 11.40
N PRO A 14 0.91 14.60 10.90
CA PRO A 14 0.02 13.60 11.46
C PRO A 14 0.79 12.29 11.51
N LYS A 15 0.74 11.59 12.66
CA LYS A 15 1.34 10.25 12.76
C LYS A 15 0.88 9.48 11.52
N PRO A 16 1.80 8.90 10.73
CA PRO A 16 1.42 8.21 9.51
C PRO A 16 0.33 7.22 9.88
N SER A 17 -0.78 7.27 9.15
CA SER A 17 -1.87 6.32 9.37
C SER A 17 -1.30 4.90 9.33
N ASP A 18 -1.87 3.96 10.08
CA ASP A 18 -1.34 2.58 10.13
C ASP A 18 -1.15 1.98 8.73
N VAL A 19 -2.02 2.37 7.78
CA VAL A 19 -1.94 2.05 6.35
C VAL A 19 -0.68 2.63 5.70
N GLU A 20 -0.38 3.92 5.94
CA GLU A 20 0.78 4.59 5.36
C GLU A 20 2.09 3.98 5.89
N ALA A 21 2.16 3.73 7.20
CA ALA A 21 3.32 3.07 7.80
C ALA A 21 3.55 1.66 7.23
N ALA A 22 2.47 0.87 7.08
CA ALA A 22 2.56 -0.48 6.52
C ALA A 22 2.95 -0.46 5.03
N MET A 23 2.42 0.48 4.24
CA MET A 23 2.82 0.64 2.84
C MET A 23 4.28 1.07 2.67
N LEU A 24 4.80 1.93 3.56
CA LEU A 24 6.21 2.33 3.56
C LEU A 24 7.15 1.20 3.98
N ALA A 25 6.67 0.21 4.73
CA ALA A 25 7.47 -0.95 5.12
C ALA A 25 7.72 -1.92 3.94
N VAL A 26 6.86 -1.89 2.90
CA VAL A 26 7.01 -2.71 1.71
C VAL A 26 8.08 -2.12 0.79
N LYS A 27 9.25 -2.77 0.73
CA LYS A 27 10.39 -2.31 -0.08
C LYS A 27 10.40 -2.84 -1.52
N SER A 28 9.36 -3.57 -1.94
CA SER A 28 9.24 -4.12 -3.30
C SER A 28 8.29 -3.30 -4.15
N VAL A 29 8.79 -2.79 -5.27
CA VAL A 29 7.98 -2.03 -6.24
C VAL A 29 6.87 -2.90 -6.82
N GLU A 30 7.18 -4.13 -7.19
CA GLU A 30 6.20 -5.07 -7.76
C GLU A 30 5.07 -5.38 -6.78
N ALA A 31 5.39 -5.49 -5.48
CA ALA A 31 4.40 -5.67 -4.42
C ALA A 31 3.47 -4.48 -4.29
N VAL A 32 4.03 -3.27 -4.18
CA VAL A 32 3.24 -2.04 -4.07
C VAL A 32 2.37 -1.83 -5.31
N GLU A 33 2.86 -2.13 -6.51
CA GLU A 33 2.06 -2.06 -7.75
C GLU A 33 0.92 -3.07 -7.78
N MET A 34 1.14 -4.30 -7.30
CA MET A 34 0.07 -5.29 -7.20
C MET A 34 -0.98 -4.86 -6.18
N ILE A 35 -0.56 -4.39 -5.01
CA ILE A 35 -1.45 -3.86 -3.97
C ILE A 35 -2.28 -2.70 -4.53
N HIS A 36 -1.65 -1.74 -5.22
CA HIS A 36 -2.33 -0.62 -5.87
C HIS A 36 -3.45 -1.08 -6.80
N LYS A 37 -3.16 -2.02 -7.71
CA LYS A 37 -4.17 -2.54 -8.65
C LYS A 37 -5.33 -3.21 -7.93
N LEU A 38 -5.04 -4.00 -6.88
CA LEU A 38 -6.09 -4.68 -6.10
C LEU A 38 -6.98 -3.68 -5.37
N VAL A 39 -6.39 -2.72 -4.66
CA VAL A 39 -7.14 -1.69 -3.92
C VAL A 39 -7.91 -0.77 -4.86
N TYR A 40 -7.31 -0.36 -5.98
CA TYR A 40 -7.96 0.48 -6.99
C TYR A 40 -9.20 -0.22 -7.58
N ASN A 41 -9.06 -1.47 -8.03
CA ASN A 41 -10.18 -2.21 -8.60
C ASN A 41 -11.30 -2.40 -7.56
N ALA A 42 -10.95 -2.72 -6.31
CA ALA A 42 -11.92 -2.85 -5.22
C ALA A 42 -12.59 -1.51 -4.85
N ALA A 43 -11.90 -0.38 -4.99
CA ALA A 43 -12.45 0.95 -4.71
C ALA A 43 -13.34 1.47 -5.85
N VAL A 44 -12.98 1.21 -7.11
CA VAL A 44 -13.74 1.63 -8.29
C VAL A 44 -14.98 0.75 -8.49
N GLN A 45 -14.84 -0.56 -8.27
CA GLN A 45 -15.91 -1.54 -8.49
C GLN A 45 -16.21 -2.33 -7.19
N PRO A 46 -16.70 -1.65 -6.13
CA PRO A 46 -16.94 -2.27 -4.82
C PRO A 46 -18.06 -3.32 -4.81
N LYS A 47 -18.90 -3.36 -5.86
CA LYS A 47 -19.99 -4.33 -6.00
C LYS A 47 -19.56 -5.65 -6.66
N GLU A 48 -18.35 -5.72 -7.19
CA GLU A 48 -17.91 -6.87 -7.96
C GLU A 48 -17.06 -7.82 -7.08
N ASP A 49 -17.63 -8.97 -6.73
CA ASP A 49 -17.03 -9.91 -5.76
C ASP A 49 -15.65 -10.42 -6.17
N LYS A 50 -15.38 -10.49 -7.48
CA LYS A 50 -14.07 -10.90 -8.01
C LYS A 50 -12.92 -9.96 -7.61
N PHE A 51 -13.21 -8.69 -7.30
CA PHE A 51 -12.20 -7.73 -6.84
C PHE A 51 -12.11 -7.65 -5.32
N ARG A 52 -13.06 -8.27 -4.62
CA ARG A 52 -13.08 -8.37 -3.16
C ARG A 52 -12.45 -9.64 -2.63
N ARG A 53 -12.05 -10.56 -3.51
CA ARG A 53 -11.43 -11.85 -3.17
C ARG A 53 -10.26 -12.14 -4.10
N VAL A 54 -9.09 -12.39 -3.52
CA VAL A 54 -7.85 -12.71 -4.23
C VAL A 54 -7.33 -14.05 -3.71
N ARG A 55 -6.95 -14.98 -4.60
CA ARG A 55 -6.38 -16.27 -4.22
C ARG A 55 -4.87 -16.14 -4.03
N LEU A 56 -4.38 -16.36 -2.80
CA LEU A 56 -2.95 -16.33 -2.47
C LEU A 56 -2.21 -17.55 -3.04
N SER A 57 -2.93 -18.63 -3.39
CA SER A 57 -2.35 -19.81 -4.05
C SER A 57 -1.86 -19.55 -5.48
N ASN A 58 -2.27 -18.44 -6.12
CA ASN A 58 -1.74 -18.09 -7.43
C ASN A 58 -0.24 -17.79 -7.31
N PRO A 59 0.64 -18.46 -8.07
CA PRO A 59 2.08 -18.34 -7.91
C PRO A 59 2.57 -16.88 -8.01
N LYS A 60 1.96 -16.08 -8.88
CA LYS A 60 2.32 -14.66 -9.04
C LYS A 60 1.91 -13.83 -7.82
N VAL A 61 0.73 -14.10 -7.26
CA VAL A 61 0.24 -13.42 -6.05
C VAL A 61 1.07 -13.84 -4.85
N LYS A 62 1.38 -15.14 -4.73
CA LYS A 62 2.23 -15.67 -3.65
C LYS A 62 3.62 -15.04 -3.66
N GLN A 63 4.27 -14.95 -4.82
CA GLN A 63 5.58 -14.34 -4.95
C GLN A 63 5.59 -12.87 -4.54
N VAL A 64 4.52 -12.14 -4.85
CA VAL A 64 4.50 -10.68 -4.71
C VAL A 64 3.89 -10.22 -3.38
N LEU A 65 2.93 -10.97 -2.83
CA LEU A 65 2.29 -10.66 -1.54
C LEU A 65 2.72 -11.59 -0.41
N GLY A 66 2.99 -12.87 -0.69
CA GLY A 66 3.33 -13.87 0.33
C GLY A 66 4.82 -13.92 0.64
N ASP A 67 5.68 -13.85 -0.38
CA ASP A 67 7.14 -13.95 -0.20
C ASP A 67 7.78 -12.60 0.12
N VAL A 68 7.07 -11.48 -0.10
CA VAL A 68 7.56 -10.14 0.20
C VAL A 68 7.26 -9.76 1.66
N PRO A 69 8.28 -9.42 2.47
CA PRO A 69 8.08 -8.98 3.84
C PRO A 69 7.15 -7.76 3.91
N HIS A 70 6.30 -7.73 4.94
CA HIS A 70 5.33 -6.66 5.22
C HIS A 70 4.22 -6.46 4.16
N ALA A 71 4.19 -7.20 3.06
CA ALA A 71 3.14 -7.06 2.04
C ALA A 71 1.77 -7.53 2.55
N LEU A 72 1.71 -8.65 3.28
CA LEU A 72 0.49 -9.11 3.94
C LEU A 72 0.03 -8.14 5.05
N GLU A 73 0.97 -7.57 5.81
CA GLU A 73 0.67 -6.57 6.84
C GLU A 73 0.08 -5.30 6.23
N ALA A 74 0.61 -4.84 5.09
CA ALA A 74 0.06 -3.72 4.34
C ALA A 74 -1.38 -3.98 3.87
N MET A 75 -1.66 -5.17 3.34
CA MET A 75 -3.02 -5.56 2.96
C MET A 75 -3.95 -5.65 4.18
N ALA A 76 -3.47 -6.18 5.31
CA ALA A 76 -4.23 -6.23 6.56
C ALA A 76 -4.56 -4.82 7.09
N ALA A 77 -3.60 -3.89 7.06
CA ALA A 77 -3.80 -2.50 7.43
C ALA A 77 -4.83 -1.80 6.52
N LEU A 78 -4.83 -2.12 5.22
CA LEU A 78 -5.84 -1.64 4.26
C LEU A 78 -7.24 -2.19 4.54
N GLY A 79 -7.36 -3.24 5.36
CA GLY A 79 -8.62 -3.83 5.79
C GLY A 79 -8.98 -5.14 5.08
N TRP A 80 -8.01 -5.76 4.39
CA TRP A 80 -8.16 -7.11 3.86
C TRP A 80 -7.87 -8.15 4.94
N THR A 81 -8.53 -9.30 4.87
CA THR A 81 -8.38 -10.39 5.83
C THR A 81 -7.99 -11.67 5.10
N PRO A 82 -6.97 -12.41 5.56
CA PRO A 82 -6.71 -13.75 5.05
C PRO A 82 -7.83 -14.70 5.50
N GLU A 83 -8.37 -15.46 4.56
CA GLU A 83 -9.40 -16.47 4.78
C GLU A 83 -8.95 -17.78 4.14
N GLU A 84 -9.04 -18.88 4.87
CA GLU A 84 -8.77 -20.21 4.34
C GLU A 84 -10.11 -20.84 3.92
N ALA A 85 -10.24 -21.15 2.64
CA ALA A 85 -11.44 -21.78 2.09
C ALA A 85 -11.02 -22.91 1.15
N GLU A 86 -11.68 -24.07 1.26
CA GLU A 86 -11.48 -25.21 0.34
C GLU A 86 -10.01 -25.72 0.27
N GLY A 87 -9.21 -25.50 1.31
CA GLY A 87 -7.79 -25.87 1.33
C GLY A 87 -6.86 -24.87 0.63
N ASP A 88 -7.38 -23.71 0.26
CA ASP A 88 -6.65 -22.60 -0.35
C ASP A 88 -6.70 -21.34 0.53
N SER A 89 -5.60 -20.59 0.56
CA SER A 89 -5.57 -19.28 1.22
C SER A 89 -6.06 -18.20 0.25
N PHE A 90 -7.05 -17.44 0.69
CA PHE A 90 -7.60 -16.27 0.02
C PHE A 90 -7.37 -15.03 0.87
N LEU A 91 -7.43 -13.88 0.21
CA LEU A 91 -7.40 -12.58 0.83
C LEU A 91 -8.68 -11.87 0.41
N VAL A 92 -9.51 -11.52 1.39
CA VAL A 92 -10.86 -11.01 1.16
C VAL A 92 -11.10 -9.67 1.83
N ILE A 93 -12.00 -8.87 1.27
CA ILE A 93 -12.54 -7.69 1.94
C ILE A 93 -13.80 -8.09 2.70
N PRO A 94 -13.81 -8.01 4.05
CA PRO A 94 -14.95 -8.38 4.87
C PRO A 94 -16.25 -7.70 4.43
N THR A 95 -17.37 -8.40 4.57
CA THR A 95 -18.70 -7.84 4.26
C THR A 95 -18.96 -6.58 5.07
N GLY A 96 -19.34 -5.49 4.39
CA GLY A 96 -19.58 -4.18 5.01
C GLY A 96 -18.35 -3.26 5.06
N LYS A 97 -17.17 -3.73 4.65
CA LYS A 97 -16.00 -2.88 4.40
C LYS A 97 -15.86 -2.59 2.91
N PHE A 98 -15.47 -1.36 2.60
CA PHE A 98 -15.19 -0.91 1.24
C PHE A 98 -13.85 -0.19 1.21
N MET A 99 -13.14 -0.32 0.09
CA MET A 99 -11.93 0.46 -0.14
C MET A 99 -12.33 1.87 -0.57
N SER A 100 -11.62 2.87 -0.05
CA SER A 100 -11.84 4.27 -0.42
C SER A 100 -10.75 4.78 -1.36
N MET A 101 -11.08 5.80 -2.15
CA MET A 101 -10.09 6.50 -2.98
C MET A 101 -8.98 7.17 -2.15
N GLN A 102 -9.22 7.46 -0.87
CA GLN A 102 -8.18 7.94 0.02
C GLN A 102 -7.11 6.87 0.27
N GLN A 103 -7.50 5.61 0.48
CA GLN A 103 -6.55 4.51 0.63
C GLN A 103 -5.76 4.26 -0.66
N VAL A 104 -6.43 4.33 -1.82
CA VAL A 104 -5.77 4.26 -3.13
C VAL A 104 -4.66 5.32 -3.24
N ARG A 105 -4.96 6.58 -2.88
CA ARG A 105 -3.97 7.67 -2.92
C ARG A 105 -2.79 7.44 -1.98
N VAL A 106 -3.02 6.86 -0.80
CA VAL A 106 -1.93 6.51 0.13
C VAL A 106 -1.01 5.46 -0.50
N VAL A 107 -1.59 4.44 -1.14
CA VAL A 107 -0.84 3.39 -1.84
C VAL A 107 -0.07 3.99 -3.04
N GLU A 108 -0.69 4.89 -3.81
CA GLU A 108 -0.01 5.61 -4.91
C GLU A 108 1.16 6.46 -4.43
N ALA A 109 0.97 7.22 -3.35
CA ALA A 109 2.04 8.03 -2.78
C ALA A 109 3.22 7.16 -2.30
N ALA A 110 2.95 6.01 -1.69
CA ALA A 110 3.98 5.06 -1.28
C ALA A 110 4.72 4.47 -2.50
N ARG A 111 4.00 4.13 -3.57
CA ARG A 111 4.57 3.66 -4.84
C ARG A 111 5.53 4.69 -5.44
N ASP A 112 5.09 5.93 -5.57
CA ASP A 112 5.88 7.00 -6.19
C ASP A 112 7.14 7.29 -5.37
N LYS A 113 7.02 7.27 -4.04
CA LYS A 113 8.15 7.43 -3.14
C LYS A 113 9.16 6.30 -3.28
N LEU A 114 8.71 5.04 -3.32
CA LEU A 114 9.57 3.88 -3.48
C LEU A 114 10.30 3.89 -4.83
N HIS A 115 9.61 4.27 -5.91
CA HIS A 115 10.25 4.46 -7.23
C HIS A 115 11.33 5.54 -7.20
N LYS A 116 11.06 6.66 -6.53
CA LYS A 116 12.02 7.75 -6.39
C LYS A 116 13.24 7.31 -5.58
N GLU A 117 13.03 6.65 -4.45
CA GLU A 117 14.11 6.14 -3.59
C GLU A 117 14.97 5.11 -4.31
N ASN A 118 14.38 4.16 -5.05
CA ASN A 118 15.15 3.21 -5.86
C ASN A 118 15.97 3.90 -6.95
N LYS A 119 15.43 4.94 -7.59
CA LYS A 119 16.15 5.72 -8.60
C LYS A 119 17.32 6.50 -8.00
N ASP A 120 17.11 7.13 -6.84
CA ASP A 120 18.16 7.87 -6.14
C ASP A 120 19.24 6.94 -5.56
N GLN A 121 18.87 5.77 -5.03
CA GLN A 121 19.83 4.74 -4.63
C GLN A 121 20.67 4.23 -5.81
N THR A 122 20.05 4.00 -6.96
CA THR A 122 20.77 3.58 -8.17
C THR A 122 21.77 4.65 -8.62
N ARG A 123 21.37 5.93 -8.57
CA ARG A 123 22.26 7.06 -8.91
C ARG A 123 23.42 7.20 -7.92
N HIS A 124 23.16 7.14 -6.62
CA HIS A 124 24.20 7.25 -5.60
C HIS A 124 25.15 6.04 -5.59
N GLY A 125 24.64 4.83 -5.83
CA GLY A 125 25.47 3.62 -5.95
C GLY A 125 26.42 3.67 -7.14
N LEU A 126 25.97 4.19 -8.29
CA LEU A 126 26.82 4.39 -9.48
C LEU A 126 27.94 5.41 -9.24
N VAL A 127 27.65 6.51 -8.53
CA VAL A 127 28.66 7.52 -8.20
C VAL A 127 29.68 6.98 -7.19
N SER A 128 29.26 6.14 -6.24
CA SER A 128 30.17 5.54 -5.25
C SER A 128 31.11 4.47 -5.82
N LEU A 129 30.79 3.88 -6.97
CA LEU A 129 31.63 2.86 -7.63
C LEU A 129 32.66 3.45 -8.61
N LEU A 130 32.52 4.73 -8.93
CA LEU A 130 33.36 5.46 -9.89
C LEU A 130 34.32 6.47 -9.21
N ALA A 131 34.32 6.54 -7.87
CA ALA A 131 35.20 7.38 -7.07
C ALA A 131 36.24 6.52 -6.32
#